data_AF-A0A551ZDH4-F1
#
_entry.id   AF-A0A551ZDH4-F1
#
_cell.length_a   1.000
_cell.length_b   1.000
_cell.length_c   1.000
_cell.angle_alpha   90.00
_cell.angle_beta   90.00
_cell.angle_gamma   90.00
#
_symmetry.space_group_name_H-M   'P 1'
#
loop_
_entity.id
_entity.type
_entity.pdbx_description
1 polymer ?
#
loop_
_entity_poly.entity_id
_entity_poly.type
_entity_poly.pdbx_seq_one_letter_code
_entity_poly.pdbx_strand_id
1 'polypeptide(L)'
;MQTLSRLPTKDKGLIMPHPLKIVALGDSLVYGYGDPVGGGWAERLRRLWMESAGHALYNLGIRGDRVVQVSERLEQEFRLRGEIRNRLPDLILLSVGVNDTARLGRPDGRTYTDHDLFQTQIEHLLARARSLCPVLFIGMIPVDERKMPFLDCFYFNHGDQYRFKETTKQACLEQNIPYLDLFDLWMDRGDLWCQERLMADGLHPNVQGYQSILEDILNWSPLTSFVGVDGFILNVG
;
A
#
# COMPACT_ATOMS: atom_id res chain seq x y z
N MET A 1 -30.25 -29.07 -39.35
CA MET A 1 -29.25 -29.21 -38.27
C MET A 1 -28.46 -27.91 -38.21
N GLN A 2 -28.79 -27.03 -37.26
CA GLN A 2 -28.01 -25.83 -36.97
C GLN A 2 -27.38 -26.00 -35.59
N THR A 3 -26.07 -26.09 -35.57
CA THR A 3 -25.23 -26.17 -34.38
C THR A 3 -25.17 -24.77 -33.76
N LEU A 4 -25.94 -24.55 -32.68
CA LEU A 4 -25.79 -23.37 -31.84
C LEU A 4 -24.51 -23.53 -31.01
N SER A 5 -23.49 -22.76 -31.38
CA SER A 5 -22.28 -22.56 -30.59
C SER A 5 -22.63 -21.88 -29.26
N ARG A 6 -22.26 -22.52 -28.15
CA ARG A 6 -22.34 -21.93 -26.82
C ARG A 6 -21.34 -20.76 -26.73
N LEU A 7 -21.85 -19.58 -26.39
CA LEU A 7 -21.04 -18.41 -26.03
C LEU A 7 -20.16 -18.72 -24.81
N PRO A 8 -18.95 -18.12 -24.70
CA PRO A 8 -18.10 -18.31 -23.53
C PRO A 8 -18.79 -17.75 -22.30
N THR A 9 -18.92 -18.57 -21.27
CA THR A 9 -19.41 -18.15 -19.95
C THR A 9 -18.42 -17.16 -19.35
N LYS A 10 -18.93 -15.99 -18.94
CA LYS A 10 -18.21 -15.01 -18.10
C LYS A 10 -17.51 -15.75 -16.96
N ASP A 11 -16.20 -15.51 -16.81
CA ASP A 11 -15.44 -15.92 -15.64
C ASP A 11 -16.17 -15.45 -14.39
N LYS A 12 -16.74 -16.40 -13.65
CA LYS A 12 -17.21 -16.16 -12.29
C LYS A 12 -15.96 -15.95 -11.46
N GLY A 13 -15.73 -14.71 -11.02
CA GLY A 13 -14.67 -14.37 -10.07
C GLY A 13 -14.63 -15.39 -8.94
N LEU A 14 -13.43 -15.86 -8.62
CA LEU A 14 -13.18 -16.89 -7.64
C LEU A 14 -13.61 -16.39 -6.25
N ILE A 15 -14.85 -16.69 -5.85
CA ILE A 15 -15.32 -16.40 -4.49
C ILE A 15 -14.52 -17.33 -3.56
N MET A 16 -13.59 -16.75 -2.79
CA MET A 16 -12.80 -17.49 -1.81
C MET A 16 -13.75 -17.97 -0.69
N PRO A 17 -13.93 -19.29 -0.50
CA PRO A 17 -14.97 -19.85 0.36
C PRO A 17 -14.66 -19.74 1.86
N HIS A 18 -13.63 -19.00 2.24
CA HIS A 18 -13.20 -18.80 3.61
C HIS A 18 -12.74 -17.37 3.83
N PRO A 19 -12.84 -16.84 5.08
CA PRO A 19 -12.24 -15.56 5.41
C PRO A 19 -10.75 -15.55 5.06
N LEU A 20 -10.32 -14.47 4.42
CA LEU A 20 -8.94 -14.25 4.00
C LEU A 20 -8.08 -13.81 5.18
N LYS A 21 -6.80 -14.14 5.10
CA LYS A 21 -5.75 -13.64 6.00
C LYS A 21 -4.84 -12.73 5.20
N ILE A 22 -4.83 -11.46 5.55
CA ILE A 22 -4.10 -10.42 4.88
C ILE A 22 -3.05 -9.87 5.83
N VAL A 23 -1.85 -9.63 5.31
CA VAL A 23 -0.81 -8.87 6.01
C VAL A 23 -0.56 -7.58 5.27
N ALA A 24 -0.55 -6.46 5.98
CA ALA A 24 -0.14 -5.17 5.45
C ALA A 24 1.27 -4.86 5.96
N LEU A 25 2.28 -4.84 5.09
CA LEU A 25 3.66 -4.54 5.46
C LEU A 25 4.12 -3.23 4.84
N GLY A 26 4.85 -2.44 5.61
CA GLY A 26 5.35 -1.17 5.14
C GLY A 26 5.81 -0.23 6.24
N ASP A 27 5.74 1.06 5.93
CA ASP A 27 6.28 2.12 6.77
C ASP A 27 5.23 2.77 7.69
N SER A 28 5.40 4.07 7.98
CA SER A 28 4.47 4.84 8.81
C SER A 28 3.08 4.98 8.18
N LEU A 29 2.95 4.88 6.85
CA LEU A 29 1.66 4.93 6.15
C LEU A 29 0.84 3.67 6.45
N VAL A 30 1.47 2.50 6.49
CA VAL A 30 0.83 1.25 6.93
C VAL A 30 0.54 1.29 8.42
N TYR A 31 1.49 1.78 9.22
CA TYR A 31 1.33 1.90 10.68
C TYR A 31 0.12 2.76 11.05
N GLY A 32 -0.26 3.73 10.21
CA GLY A 32 -1.36 4.66 10.48
C GLY A 32 -0.95 5.84 11.36
N TYR A 33 0.33 6.21 11.32
CA TYR A 33 0.84 7.33 12.12
C TYR A 33 0.15 8.63 11.70
N GLY A 34 -0.41 9.34 12.67
CA GLY A 34 -1.13 10.61 12.43
C GLY A 34 -2.65 10.53 12.52
N ASP A 35 -3.23 9.32 12.60
CA ASP A 35 -4.68 9.13 12.75
C ASP A 35 -5.04 8.58 14.14
N PRO A 36 -5.22 9.44 15.16
CA PRO A 36 -5.63 9.00 16.50
C PRO A 36 -7.07 8.49 16.57
N VAL A 37 -7.86 8.62 15.50
CA VAL A 37 -9.30 8.27 15.48
C VAL A 37 -9.50 6.90 14.84
N GLY A 38 -9.02 6.73 13.62
CA GLY A 38 -9.19 5.51 12.83
C GLY A 38 -7.97 4.59 12.83
N GLY A 39 -6.81 5.04 13.30
CA GLY A 39 -5.58 4.24 13.31
C GLY A 39 -4.97 3.99 11.93
N GLY A 40 -5.33 4.79 10.92
CA GLY A 40 -4.84 4.66 9.55
C GLY A 40 -5.71 3.79 8.65
N TRP A 41 -5.34 3.70 7.37
CA TRP A 41 -6.16 2.99 6.37
C TRP A 41 -6.22 1.48 6.64
N ALA A 42 -5.13 0.87 7.12
CA ALA A 42 -5.08 -0.56 7.39
C ALA A 42 -6.01 -0.95 8.55
N GLU A 43 -6.03 -0.16 9.62
CA GLU A 43 -6.91 -0.39 10.76
C GLU A 43 -8.39 -0.17 10.40
N ARG A 44 -8.69 0.88 9.62
CA ARG A 44 -10.06 1.11 9.11
C ARG A 44 -10.53 -0.05 8.23
N LEU A 45 -9.67 -0.52 7.32
CA LEU A 45 -9.97 -1.68 6.46
C LEU A 45 -10.19 -2.96 7.28
N ARG A 46 -9.35 -3.19 8.30
CA ARG A 46 -9.51 -4.31 9.23
C ARG A 46 -10.86 -4.29 9.93
N ARG A 47 -11.30 -3.12 10.43
CA ARG A 47 -12.60 -2.97 11.11
C ARG A 47 -13.76 -3.24 10.15
N LEU A 48 -13.71 -2.69 8.94
CA LEU A 48 -14.73 -2.95 7.91
C LEU A 48 -14.86 -4.44 7.62
N TRP A 49 -13.74 -5.14 7.43
CA TRP A 49 -13.79 -6.57 7.14
C TRP A 49 -14.15 -7.46 8.34
N MET A 50 -13.93 -7.01 9.58
CA MET A 50 -14.43 -7.71 10.76
C MET A 50 -15.96 -7.71 10.81
N GLU A 51 -16.61 -6.66 10.30
CA GLU A 51 -18.07 -6.53 10.31
C GLU A 51 -18.74 -7.28 9.15
N SER A 52 -18.13 -7.33 7.97
CA SER A 52 -18.78 -7.86 6.75
C SER A 52 -18.28 -9.24 6.28
N ALA A 53 -16.96 -9.50 6.36
CA ALA A 53 -16.31 -10.59 5.62
C ALA A 53 -15.52 -11.58 6.51
N GLY A 54 -15.35 -11.24 7.79
CA GLY A 54 -14.58 -11.99 8.77
C GLY A 54 -13.08 -12.09 8.43
N HIS A 55 -12.58 -11.31 7.46
CA HIS A 55 -11.17 -11.36 7.08
C HIS A 55 -10.28 -10.87 8.22
N ALA A 56 -9.13 -11.53 8.41
CA ALA A 56 -8.12 -11.08 9.34
C ALA A 56 -7.11 -10.21 8.58
N LEU A 57 -6.93 -8.95 8.99
CA LEU A 57 -5.83 -8.10 8.52
C LEU A 57 -4.86 -7.84 9.67
N TYR A 58 -3.59 -8.16 9.47
CA TYR A 58 -2.50 -7.84 10.38
C TYR A 58 -1.75 -6.61 9.88
N ASN A 59 -1.80 -5.52 10.65
CA ASN A 59 -0.98 -4.34 10.39
C ASN A 59 0.44 -4.58 10.91
N LEU A 60 1.40 -4.57 9.98
CA LEU A 60 2.83 -4.75 10.22
C LEU A 60 3.60 -3.52 9.70
N GLY A 61 3.03 -2.33 9.84
CA GLY A 61 3.73 -1.07 9.56
C GLY A 61 4.77 -0.76 10.64
N ILE A 62 5.94 -0.24 10.26
CA ILE A 62 6.95 0.26 11.21
C ILE A 62 7.41 1.65 10.74
N ARG A 63 7.34 2.63 11.64
CA ARG A 63 7.70 4.02 11.31
C ARG A 63 9.16 4.13 10.88
N GLY A 64 9.40 4.82 9.76
CA GLY A 64 10.74 5.09 9.24
C GLY A 64 11.36 3.91 8.47
N ASP A 65 10.65 2.79 8.32
CA ASP A 65 11.11 1.70 7.47
C ASP A 65 11.28 2.18 6.03
N ARG A 66 12.40 1.78 5.44
CA ARG A 66 12.64 1.84 4.00
C ARG A 66 12.44 0.45 3.41
N VAL A 67 12.56 0.36 2.09
CA VAL A 67 12.47 -0.92 1.36
C VAL A 67 13.38 -1.99 1.95
N VAL A 68 14.61 -1.63 2.34
CA VAL A 68 15.57 -2.58 2.93
C VAL A 68 15.08 -3.20 4.23
N GLN A 69 14.56 -2.41 5.19
CA GLN A 69 14.07 -2.95 6.46
C GLN A 69 12.83 -3.83 6.28
N VAL A 70 11.90 -3.43 5.39
CA VAL A 70 10.75 -4.27 5.05
C VAL A 70 11.20 -5.60 4.45
N SER A 71 12.21 -5.60 3.56
CA SER A 71 12.77 -6.80 2.96
C SER A 71 13.41 -7.75 3.99
N GLU A 72 14.08 -7.21 5.00
CA GLU A 72 14.71 -7.98 6.07
C GLU A 72 13.69 -8.75 6.92
N ARG A 73 12.55 -8.12 7.25
CA ARG A 73 11.53 -8.72 8.14
C ARG A 73 10.40 -9.47 7.43
N LEU A 74 10.20 -9.24 6.13
CA LEU A 74 9.05 -9.73 5.34
C LEU A 74 8.69 -11.20 5.64
N GLU A 75 9.64 -12.10 5.43
CA GLU A 75 9.36 -13.54 5.46
C GLU A 75 9.10 -14.05 6.88
N GLN A 76 9.86 -13.54 7.86
CA GLN A 76 9.68 -13.91 9.25
C GLN A 76 8.31 -13.46 9.76
N GLU A 77 7.93 -12.20 9.52
CA GLU A 77 6.65 -11.70 9.97
C GLU A 77 5.48 -12.35 9.24
N PHE A 78 5.59 -12.56 7.92
CA PHE A 78 4.59 -13.28 7.13
C PHE A 78 4.33 -14.69 7.70
N ARG A 79 5.39 -15.48 7.95
CA ARG A 79 5.27 -16.85 8.46
C ARG A 79 4.66 -16.91 9.87
N LEU A 80 4.86 -15.87 10.67
CA LEU A 80 4.31 -15.79 12.03
C LEU A 80 2.84 -15.32 12.07
N ARG A 81 2.17 -15.12 10.94
CA ARG A 81 0.76 -14.65 10.86
C ARG A 81 -0.20 -15.67 10.24
N GLY A 82 0.01 -16.94 10.57
CA GLY A 82 -0.85 -18.04 10.20
C GLY A 82 -1.47 -18.75 11.40
N GLU A 83 -2.74 -18.47 11.72
CA GLU A 83 -3.44 -19.23 12.76
C GLU A 83 -4.21 -20.44 12.20
N ILE A 84 -4.20 -21.52 12.99
CA ILE A 84 -4.93 -22.80 12.85
C ILE A 84 -4.63 -23.57 11.54
N ARG A 85 -4.18 -24.83 11.70
CA ARG A 85 -3.88 -25.79 10.61
C ARG A 85 -2.74 -25.38 9.65
N ASN A 86 -1.71 -24.69 10.13
CA ASN A 86 -0.50 -24.35 9.34
C ASN A 86 -0.78 -23.54 8.06
N ARG A 87 -1.80 -22.68 8.07
CA ARG A 87 -2.14 -21.84 6.92
C ARG A 87 -1.40 -20.50 6.97
N LEU A 88 -0.65 -20.18 5.92
CA LEU A 88 0.00 -18.89 5.69
C LEU A 88 -1.02 -17.79 5.29
N PRO A 89 -0.65 -16.51 5.34
CA PRO A 89 -1.48 -15.44 4.78
C PRO A 89 -1.79 -15.64 3.28
N ASP A 90 -2.98 -15.21 2.87
CA ASP A 90 -3.52 -15.33 1.50
C ASP A 90 -3.13 -14.14 0.61
N LEU A 91 -2.84 -12.97 1.23
CA LEU A 91 -2.52 -11.73 0.52
C LEU A 91 -1.53 -10.87 1.31
N ILE A 92 -0.58 -10.26 0.59
CA ILE A 92 0.24 -9.17 1.10
C ILE A 92 -0.22 -7.85 0.47
N LEU A 93 -0.49 -6.85 1.32
CA LEU A 93 -0.57 -5.44 0.92
C LEU A 93 0.77 -4.77 1.27
N LEU A 94 1.53 -4.36 0.26
CA LEU A 94 2.80 -3.64 0.46
C LEU A 94 2.60 -2.15 0.28
N SER A 95 3.18 -1.34 1.17
CA SER A 95 3.26 0.12 0.99
C SER A 95 4.51 0.67 1.67
N VAL A 96 5.54 0.95 0.88
CA VAL A 96 6.83 1.43 1.37
C VAL A 96 7.54 2.21 0.27
N GLY A 97 8.44 3.10 0.66
CA GLY A 97 9.42 3.71 -0.25
C GLY A 97 9.54 5.21 -0.11
N VAL A 98 8.61 5.88 0.57
CA VAL A 98 8.70 7.34 0.76
C VAL A 98 9.96 7.73 1.53
N ASN A 99 10.32 6.97 2.57
CA ASN A 99 11.50 7.22 3.40
C ASN A 99 12.82 7.11 2.63
N ASP A 100 12.86 6.34 1.53
CA ASP A 100 14.03 6.22 0.66
C ASP A 100 14.32 7.51 -0.12
N THR A 101 13.27 8.30 -0.39
CA THR A 101 13.31 9.49 -1.27
C THR A 101 13.90 10.73 -0.60
N ALA A 102 14.01 10.74 0.74
CA ALA A 102 14.47 11.91 1.49
C ALA A 102 15.90 12.31 1.08
N ARG A 103 16.17 13.62 0.92
CA ARG A 103 17.54 14.15 0.84
C ARG A 103 18.07 14.48 2.21
N LEU A 104 19.34 14.16 2.46
CA LEU A 104 19.98 14.28 3.77
C LEU A 104 20.65 15.64 3.97
N GLY A 105 20.27 16.32 5.04
CA GLY A 105 20.93 17.51 5.59
C GLY A 105 20.64 18.82 4.85
N ARG A 106 20.31 18.77 3.56
CA ARG A 106 19.95 19.95 2.75
C ARG A 106 19.10 19.57 1.53
N PRO A 107 18.36 20.52 0.91
CA PRO A 107 17.48 20.26 -0.23
C PRO A 107 18.17 19.65 -1.47
N ASP A 108 19.46 19.91 -1.67
CA ASP A 108 20.27 19.36 -2.76
C ASP A 108 21.22 18.24 -2.27
N GLY A 109 20.99 17.72 -1.06
CA GLY A 109 21.75 16.63 -0.47
C GLY A 109 21.60 15.33 -1.25
N ARG A 110 22.41 14.32 -0.91
CA ARG A 110 22.20 12.97 -1.42
C ARG A 110 20.87 12.41 -0.94
N THR A 111 20.21 11.61 -1.76
CA THR A 111 19.05 10.82 -1.32
C THR A 111 19.47 9.84 -0.21
N TYR A 112 18.53 9.49 0.65
CA TYR A 112 18.77 8.64 1.81
C TYR A 112 19.09 7.22 1.36
N THR A 113 18.43 6.78 0.29
CA THR A 113 18.81 5.59 -0.47
C THR A 113 19.26 6.04 -1.85
N ASP A 114 20.44 5.59 -2.28
CA ASP A 114 20.86 5.76 -3.67
C ASP A 114 19.82 5.11 -4.60
N HIS A 115 19.53 5.74 -5.74
CA HIS A 115 18.43 5.30 -6.59
C HIS A 115 18.66 3.91 -7.21
N ASP A 116 19.88 3.59 -7.61
CA ASP A 116 20.17 2.29 -8.26
C ASP A 116 20.15 1.18 -7.20
N LEU A 117 20.60 1.50 -5.99
CA LEU A 117 20.42 0.64 -4.82
C LEU A 117 18.92 0.44 -4.50
N PHE A 118 18.12 1.51 -4.49
CA PHE A 118 16.68 1.43 -4.25
C PHE A 118 16.01 0.53 -5.29
N GLN A 119 16.32 0.70 -6.57
CA GLN A 119 15.80 -0.15 -7.65
C GLN A 119 16.08 -1.63 -7.38
N THR A 120 17.34 -1.97 -7.07
CA THR A 120 17.73 -3.35 -6.75
C THR A 120 16.98 -3.88 -5.53
N GLN A 121 16.81 -3.05 -4.50
CA GLN A 121 16.13 -3.43 -3.26
C GLN A 121 14.62 -3.64 -3.46
N ILE A 122 13.95 -2.79 -4.23
CA ILE A 122 12.51 -2.90 -4.46
C ILE A 122 12.20 -4.10 -5.35
N GLU A 123 12.98 -4.34 -6.40
CA GLU A 123 12.85 -5.53 -7.24
C GLU A 123 13.00 -6.81 -6.40
N HIS A 124 13.99 -6.86 -5.51
CA HIS A 124 14.21 -7.98 -4.60
C HIS A 124 13.07 -8.17 -3.58
N LEU A 125 12.58 -7.08 -2.97
CA LEU A 125 11.45 -7.13 -2.04
C LEU A 125 10.20 -7.69 -2.72
N LEU A 126 9.86 -7.17 -3.92
CA LEU A 126 8.70 -7.60 -4.68
C LEU A 126 8.81 -9.07 -5.08
N ALA A 127 10.00 -9.52 -5.52
CA ALA A 127 10.21 -10.90 -5.94
C ALA A 127 10.03 -11.88 -4.76
N ARG A 128 10.59 -11.53 -3.59
CA ARG A 128 10.40 -12.31 -2.37
C ARG A 128 8.94 -12.33 -1.94
N ALA A 129 8.26 -11.19 -1.91
CA ALA A 129 6.85 -11.13 -1.52
C ALA A 129 5.95 -11.96 -2.45
N ARG A 130 6.18 -11.87 -3.77
CA ARG A 130 5.43 -12.62 -4.77
C ARG A 130 5.62 -14.13 -4.67
N SER A 131 6.80 -14.57 -4.21
CA SER A 131 7.08 -15.99 -3.96
C SER A 131 6.31 -16.57 -2.76
N LEU A 132 5.85 -15.71 -1.84
CA LEU A 132 5.11 -16.11 -0.63
C LEU A 132 3.62 -16.26 -0.90
N CYS A 133 3.00 -15.25 -1.52
CA CYS A 133 1.58 -15.25 -1.89
C CYS A 133 1.30 -14.14 -2.94
N PRO A 134 0.04 -13.96 -3.39
CA PRO A 134 -0.37 -12.76 -4.11
C PRO A 134 -0.01 -11.46 -3.37
N VAL A 135 0.33 -10.43 -4.13
CA VAL A 135 0.77 -9.12 -3.62
C VAL A 135 -0.02 -8.03 -4.33
N LEU A 136 -0.45 -7.01 -3.58
CA LEU A 136 -0.89 -5.74 -4.10
C LEU A 136 0.01 -4.64 -3.52
N PHE A 137 0.39 -3.67 -4.35
CA PHE A 137 1.22 -2.55 -3.92
C PHE A 137 0.39 -1.26 -3.86
N ILE A 138 0.43 -0.60 -2.71
CA ILE A 138 -0.22 0.68 -2.45
C ILE A 138 0.87 1.75 -2.43
N GLY A 139 0.87 2.61 -3.45
CA GLY A 139 1.90 3.63 -3.66
C GLY A 139 1.96 4.67 -2.55
N MET A 140 3.04 5.44 -2.51
CA MET A 140 3.18 6.57 -1.59
C MET A 140 2.23 7.72 -1.96
N ILE A 141 1.97 8.60 -1.00
CA ILE A 141 1.26 9.87 -1.22
C ILE A 141 2.27 11.04 -1.41
N PRO A 142 1.89 12.16 -2.05
CA PRO A 142 2.76 13.32 -2.15
C PRO A 142 3.01 13.96 -0.77
N VAL A 143 4.23 14.42 -0.54
CA VAL A 143 4.55 15.26 0.62
C VAL A 143 4.16 16.72 0.40
N ASP A 144 4.15 17.51 1.46
CA ASP A 144 4.19 18.97 1.39
C ASP A 144 5.63 19.48 1.47
N GLU A 145 6.23 19.81 0.31
CA GLU A 145 7.62 20.29 0.21
C GLU A 145 7.87 21.56 1.03
N ARG A 146 6.83 22.36 1.28
CA ARG A 146 6.92 23.64 2.02
C ARG A 146 7.08 23.41 3.52
N LYS A 147 6.92 22.18 4.00
CA LYS A 147 7.12 21.76 5.39
C LYS A 147 8.49 21.13 5.64
N MET A 148 9.37 21.16 4.64
CA MET A 148 10.73 20.66 4.80
C MET A 148 11.64 21.69 5.49
N PRO A 149 12.64 21.25 6.28
CA PRO A 149 12.98 19.86 6.57
C PRO A 149 12.03 19.17 7.57
N PHE A 150 11.82 17.88 7.35
CA PHE A 150 11.27 16.97 8.35
C PHE A 150 12.37 16.56 9.35
N LEU A 151 12.07 16.62 10.65
CA LEU A 151 13.01 16.34 11.75
C LEU A 151 14.36 17.07 11.61
N ASP A 152 14.32 18.30 11.12
CA ASP A 152 15.49 19.18 10.93
C ASP A 152 16.60 18.62 10.01
N CYS A 153 16.37 17.51 9.30
CA CYS A 153 17.42 16.86 8.52
C CYS A 153 16.97 16.15 7.23
N PHE A 154 15.68 15.84 7.07
CA PHE A 154 15.17 15.15 5.88
C PHE A 154 14.42 16.13 4.97
N TYR A 155 14.81 16.18 3.71
CA TYR A 155 14.18 17.03 2.69
C TYR A 155 13.52 16.15 1.63
N PHE A 156 12.20 16.07 1.67
CA PHE A 156 11.40 15.39 0.65
C PHE A 156 11.01 16.37 -0.45
N ASN A 157 11.00 15.90 -1.70
CA ASN A 157 10.55 16.67 -2.85
C ASN A 157 9.82 15.79 -3.86
N HIS A 158 8.91 16.38 -4.63
CA HIS A 158 8.07 15.69 -5.61
C HIS A 158 8.90 15.09 -6.75
N GLY A 159 10.03 15.70 -7.11
CA GLY A 159 10.91 15.18 -8.15
C GLY A 159 11.49 13.81 -7.81
N ASP A 160 12.05 13.66 -6.61
CA ASP A 160 12.56 12.37 -6.13
C ASP A 160 11.42 11.40 -5.80
N GLN A 161 10.30 11.87 -5.24
CA GLN A 161 9.12 11.00 -5.05
C GLN A 161 8.63 10.42 -6.37
N TYR A 162 8.47 11.25 -7.40
CA TYR A 162 8.04 10.82 -8.73
C TYR A 162 9.03 9.81 -9.33
N ARG A 163 10.33 10.09 -9.25
CA ARG A 163 11.36 9.18 -9.75
C ARG A 163 11.30 7.80 -9.08
N PHE A 164 11.24 7.76 -7.74
CA PHE A 164 11.24 6.50 -6.99
C PHE A 164 9.91 5.74 -7.12
N LYS A 165 8.77 6.44 -7.18
CA LYS A 165 7.46 5.81 -7.37
C LYS A 165 7.32 5.23 -8.77
N GLU A 166 7.87 5.86 -9.81
CA GLU A 166 7.90 5.29 -11.16
C GLU A 166 8.80 4.04 -11.24
N THR A 167 9.97 4.03 -10.60
CA THR A 167 10.80 2.82 -10.47
C THR A 167 10.03 1.69 -9.79
N THR A 168 9.31 2.00 -8.71
CA THR A 168 8.49 1.00 -7.98
C THR A 168 7.34 0.47 -8.83
N LYS A 169 6.64 1.35 -9.55
CA LYS A 169 5.53 1.03 -10.44
C LYS A 169 5.99 0.14 -11.60
N GLN A 170 7.13 0.46 -12.20
CA GLN A 170 7.75 -0.35 -13.25
C GLN A 170 8.15 -1.73 -12.75
N ALA A 171 8.81 -1.83 -11.58
CA ALA A 171 9.16 -3.11 -10.98
C ALA A 171 7.90 -3.95 -10.63
N CYS A 172 6.82 -3.31 -10.18
CA CYS A 172 5.53 -3.98 -9.98
C CYS A 172 4.96 -4.53 -11.29
N LEU A 173 4.99 -3.73 -12.36
CA LEU A 173 4.53 -4.15 -13.69
C LEU A 173 5.29 -5.38 -14.21
N GLU A 174 6.62 -5.38 -14.11
CA GLU A 174 7.48 -6.49 -14.54
C GLU A 174 7.19 -7.79 -13.77
N GLN A 175 6.76 -7.68 -12.52
CA GLN A 175 6.42 -8.81 -11.66
C GLN A 175 4.92 -9.15 -11.64
N ASN A 176 4.12 -8.50 -12.49
CA ASN A 176 2.66 -8.64 -12.53
C ASN A 176 1.99 -8.39 -11.16
N ILE A 177 2.46 -7.38 -10.44
CA ILE A 177 1.92 -6.91 -9.17
C ILE A 177 1.07 -5.66 -9.48
N PRO A 178 -0.23 -5.65 -9.16
CA PRO A 178 -1.04 -4.44 -9.28
C PRO A 178 -0.51 -3.33 -8.37
N TYR A 179 -0.42 -2.12 -8.91
CA TYR A 179 0.07 -0.92 -8.23
C TYR A 179 -1.02 0.16 -8.19
N LEU A 180 -1.39 0.62 -6.99
CA LEU A 180 -2.28 1.76 -6.77
C LEU A 180 -1.45 3.04 -6.69
N ASP A 181 -1.51 3.88 -7.71
CA ASP A 181 -0.71 5.10 -7.81
C ASP A 181 -1.33 6.27 -7.02
N LEU A 182 -1.24 6.18 -5.69
CA LEU A 182 -1.76 7.23 -4.81
C LEU A 182 -1.07 8.57 -5.04
N PHE A 183 0.18 8.59 -5.49
CA PHE A 183 0.92 9.82 -5.77
C PHE A 183 0.22 10.60 -6.88
N ASP A 184 0.04 9.99 -8.06
CA ASP A 184 -0.64 10.66 -9.18
C ASP A 184 -2.10 10.99 -8.84
N LEU A 185 -2.83 10.05 -8.21
CA LEU A 185 -4.23 10.29 -7.80
C LEU A 185 -4.39 11.50 -6.89
N TRP A 186 -3.44 11.74 -5.98
CA TRP A 186 -3.48 12.88 -5.08
C TRP A 186 -3.02 14.16 -5.76
N MET A 187 -1.97 14.11 -6.58
CA MET A 187 -1.53 15.25 -7.38
C MET A 187 -2.65 15.75 -8.32
N ASP A 188 -3.41 14.85 -8.94
CA ASP A 188 -4.56 15.20 -9.80
C ASP A 188 -5.70 15.91 -9.05
N ARG A 189 -5.81 15.71 -7.73
CA ARG A 189 -6.80 16.40 -6.87
C ARG A 189 -6.35 17.81 -6.48
N GLY A 190 -5.08 18.14 -6.70
CA GLY A 190 -4.49 19.46 -6.55
C GLY A 190 -3.89 19.73 -5.17
N ASP A 191 -2.93 20.66 -5.14
CA ASP A 191 -2.08 20.92 -3.98
C ASP A 191 -2.87 21.27 -2.71
N LEU A 192 -3.92 22.09 -2.82
CA LEU A 192 -4.72 22.49 -1.66
C LEU A 192 -5.41 21.28 -1.03
N TRP A 193 -5.94 20.38 -1.86
CA TRP A 193 -6.61 19.16 -1.41
C TRP A 193 -5.64 18.23 -0.66
N CYS A 194 -4.39 18.13 -1.14
CA CYS A 194 -3.32 17.38 -0.48
C CYS A 194 -2.97 17.99 0.88
N GLN A 195 -2.83 19.31 0.95
CA GLN A 195 -2.48 20.03 2.19
C GLN A 195 -3.49 19.82 3.30
N GLU A 196 -4.78 19.86 2.97
CA GLU A 196 -5.86 19.63 3.93
C GLU A 196 -5.87 18.19 4.49
N ARG A 197 -5.19 17.26 3.83
CA ARG A 197 -5.11 15.83 4.19
C ARG A 197 -3.81 15.41 4.83
N LEU A 198 -2.84 16.30 4.90
CA LEU A 198 -1.57 16.06 5.57
C LEU A 198 -1.59 16.61 7.00
N MET A 199 -0.72 16.07 7.83
CA MET A 199 -0.37 16.62 9.13
C MET A 199 0.51 17.87 8.95
N ALA A 200 0.71 18.59 10.05
CA ALA A 200 1.59 19.76 10.09
C ALA A 200 3.05 19.45 9.73
N ASP A 201 3.48 18.18 9.83
CA ASP A 201 4.83 17.73 9.45
C ASP A 201 5.02 17.61 7.93
N GLY A 202 3.94 17.70 7.15
CA GLY A 202 3.95 17.62 5.69
C GLY A 202 4.29 16.25 5.11
N LEU A 203 4.44 15.21 5.94
CA LEU A 203 4.80 13.86 5.51
C LEU A 203 3.67 12.88 5.72
N HIS A 204 3.00 12.94 6.87
CA HIS A 204 2.00 11.94 7.24
C HIS A 204 0.58 12.42 6.92
N PRO A 205 -0.32 11.53 6.47
CA PRO A 205 -1.73 11.87 6.36
C PRO A 205 -2.34 12.14 7.73
N ASN A 206 -3.31 13.04 7.79
CA ASN A 206 -4.19 13.20 8.94
C ASN A 206 -5.39 12.23 8.84
N VAL A 207 -6.33 12.33 9.78
CA VAL A 207 -7.56 11.50 9.82
C VAL A 207 -8.30 11.48 8.48
N GLN A 208 -8.45 12.64 7.84
CA GLN A 208 -9.12 12.78 6.54
C GLN A 208 -8.26 12.21 5.40
N GLY A 209 -6.94 12.40 5.46
CA GLY A 209 -6.02 11.80 4.50
C GLY A 209 -6.11 10.27 4.48
N TYR A 210 -6.06 9.64 5.65
CA TYR A 210 -6.22 8.18 5.75
C TYR A 210 -7.59 7.68 5.33
N GLN A 211 -8.64 8.48 5.55
CA GLN A 211 -9.97 8.18 5.02
C GLN A 211 -9.97 8.19 3.49
N SER A 212 -9.34 9.17 2.85
CA SER A 212 -9.21 9.20 1.39
C SER A 212 -8.37 8.05 0.84
N ILE A 213 -7.29 7.64 1.52
CA ILE A 213 -6.52 6.44 1.14
C ILE A 213 -7.41 5.19 1.19
N LEU A 214 -8.19 5.03 2.25
CA LEU A 214 -9.12 3.91 2.36
C LEU A 214 -10.12 3.90 1.21
N GLU A 215 -10.73 5.04 0.90
CA GLU A 215 -11.67 5.16 -0.24
C GLU A 215 -11.01 4.78 -1.57
N ASP A 216 -9.77 5.21 -1.80
CA ASP A 216 -9.00 4.84 -3.00
C ASP A 216 -8.77 3.32 -3.06
N ILE A 217 -8.41 2.71 -1.93
CA ILE A 217 -8.21 1.26 -1.82
C ILE A 217 -9.52 0.49 -2.05
N LEU A 218 -10.63 0.94 -1.49
CA LEU A 218 -11.94 0.29 -1.63
C LEU A 218 -12.49 0.37 -3.07
N ASN A 219 -12.18 1.45 -3.79
CA ASN A 219 -12.57 1.63 -5.19
C ASN A 219 -11.59 0.99 -6.18
N TRP A 220 -10.50 0.38 -5.70
CA TRP A 220 -9.47 -0.19 -6.56
C TRP A 220 -9.80 -1.63 -6.98
N SER A 221 -10.00 -1.83 -8.28
CA SER A 221 -10.49 -3.09 -8.84
C SER A 221 -9.63 -4.34 -8.53
N PRO A 222 -8.29 -4.29 -8.42
CA PRO A 222 -7.50 -5.45 -8.04
C PRO A 222 -7.81 -5.96 -6.64
N LEU A 223 -8.05 -5.07 -5.65
CA LEU A 223 -8.44 -5.52 -4.31
C LEU A 223 -9.84 -6.11 -4.31
N THR A 224 -10.81 -5.41 -4.91
CA THR A 224 -12.22 -5.87 -4.96
C THR A 224 -12.39 -7.17 -5.73
N SER A 225 -11.60 -7.38 -6.78
CA SER A 225 -11.55 -8.65 -7.52
C SER A 225 -10.95 -9.78 -6.71
N PHE A 226 -10.00 -9.49 -5.81
CA PHE A 226 -9.34 -10.49 -4.98
C PHE A 226 -10.22 -10.95 -3.81
N VAL A 227 -10.83 -10.00 -3.09
CA VAL A 227 -11.66 -10.32 -1.91
C VAL A 227 -13.12 -10.65 -2.26
N GLY A 228 -13.54 -10.37 -3.50
CA GLY A 228 -14.92 -10.54 -3.96
C GLY A 228 -15.81 -9.35 -3.61
N VAL A 229 -16.83 -9.10 -4.45
CA VAL A 229 -17.78 -7.98 -4.28
C VAL A 229 -18.53 -8.05 -2.95
N ASP A 230 -18.82 -9.27 -2.47
CA ASP A 230 -19.50 -9.53 -1.20
C ASP A 230 -18.67 -9.13 0.03
N GLY A 231 -17.33 -9.03 -0.10
CA GLY A 231 -16.44 -8.55 0.97
C GLY A 231 -16.63 -7.06 1.31
N PHE A 232 -17.33 -6.33 0.43
CA PHE A 232 -17.58 -4.89 0.54
C PHE A 232 -19.06 -4.52 0.46
N ILE A 233 -20.00 -5.48 0.50
CA ILE A 233 -21.42 -5.16 0.62
C ILE A 233 -21.65 -4.61 2.03
N LEU A 234 -21.49 -3.29 2.15
CA LEU A 234 -22.24 -2.51 3.10
C LEU A 234 -23.70 -2.61 2.64
N ASN A 235 -24.57 -3.22 3.45
CA ASN A 235 -25.98 -2.86 3.41
C ASN A 235 -26.05 -1.39 3.82
N VAL A 236 -25.89 -0.49 2.85
CA VAL A 236 -26.26 0.91 2.99
C VAL A 236 -27.78 0.94 2.90
N GLY A 237 -28.42 0.73 4.05
CA GLY A 237 -29.84 0.95 4.30
C GLY A 237 -30.00 2.06 5.33
#